data_AF-A0A7S2QKT1-F1
#
_entry.id   AF-A0A7S2QKT1-F1
#
_cell.length_a   1.000
_cell.length_b   1.000
_cell.length_c   1.000
_cell.angle_alpha   90.00
_cell.angle_beta   90.00
_cell.angle_gamma   90.00
#
_symmetry.space_group_name_H-M   'P 1'
#
loop_
_entity.id
_entity.type
_entity.pdbx_description
1 polymer ?
#
loop_
_entity_poly.entity_id
_entity_poly.type
_entity_poly.pdbx_seq_one_letter_code
_entity_poly.pdbx_strand_id
1 'polypeptide(L)'
;KNQAQNEFNKKFRKSDEFKKDLPEDKVKSLSQVLGKFFDNEAEDYEKEQESRRGTPPSVLEKVGDRPFDFSLTLKIEPIDRDAQRRYRIARRENKRRKAEGGFAPCSPKQKEVSLPADGVAELKKLLKEDGTAEQLQELEALEKASSGEAVKVETPIVPMNQAIFLSKWWQNSFAEAAQNATDEAKKKAATAEMSKLLAKDIVEGTDGYYEAAEYVEQGIQDFKDFFKEVPDPSRTKADMAKDLWKELPKLTGKELPPLDEELLAELAQIPGSYPGEKPFIWGTASKLYRAVAIDTFDTRYLLGIYETKEECVEAFKIWDDTYKAVRKEKAQEMVEWNKQANARLAKDPEGRERIKKVLEEARR
;
A
#
# COMPACT_ATOMS: atom_id res chain seq x y z
N LYS A 1 48.73 5.32 -0.89
CA LYS A 1 48.31 4.51 0.28
C LYS A 1 48.94 4.98 1.59
N ASN A 2 50.19 5.48 1.62
CA ASN A 2 50.84 5.92 2.86
C ASN A 2 50.39 7.30 3.42
N GLN A 3 49.79 8.19 2.61
CA GLN A 3 49.32 9.51 3.09
C GLN A 3 48.10 9.40 4.02
N ALA A 4 47.03 8.70 3.59
CA ALA A 4 45.80 8.55 4.38
C ALA A 4 45.99 7.76 5.69
N GLN A 5 46.91 6.79 5.72
CA GLN A 5 47.19 6.00 6.94
C GLN A 5 48.02 6.76 7.99
N ASN A 6 48.83 7.76 7.60
CA ASN A 6 49.70 8.50 8.51
C ASN A 6 49.22 9.94 8.76
N GLU A 7 47.99 10.26 8.36
CA GLU A 7 47.40 11.59 8.43
C GLU A 7 47.29 12.11 9.87
N PHE A 8 47.26 11.24 10.89
CA PHE A 8 47.22 11.63 12.31
C PHE A 8 48.61 11.68 12.98
N ASN A 9 49.69 11.32 12.28
CA ASN A 9 51.04 11.37 12.81
C ASN A 9 51.66 12.77 12.65
N LYS A 10 51.87 13.49 13.75
CA LYS A 10 52.41 14.87 13.77
C LYS A 10 53.79 15.02 13.11
N LYS A 11 54.63 13.98 13.10
CA LYS A 11 55.94 14.02 12.42
C LYS A 11 55.80 13.90 10.90
N PHE A 12 54.84 13.10 10.43
CA PHE A 12 54.56 12.92 9.01
C PHE A 12 53.94 14.18 8.38
N ARG A 13 53.02 14.87 9.09
CA ARG A 13 52.45 16.16 8.66
C ARG A 13 53.49 17.27 8.43
N LYS A 14 54.64 17.17 9.12
CA LYS A 14 55.75 18.12 8.98
C LYS A 14 56.81 17.68 7.97
N SER A 15 56.65 16.48 7.39
CA SER A 15 57.58 15.94 6.39
C SER A 15 57.25 16.44 4.99
N ASP A 16 58.25 16.54 4.13
CA ASP A 16 58.07 17.00 2.75
C ASP A 16 57.28 16.00 1.87
N GLU A 17 57.12 14.75 2.32
CA GLU A 17 56.25 13.76 1.65
C GLU A 17 54.76 14.04 1.82
N PHE A 18 54.35 14.73 2.90
CA PHE A 18 52.97 15.18 3.07
C PHE A 18 52.62 16.34 2.13
N LYS A 19 53.62 17.15 1.76
CA LYS A 19 53.49 18.27 0.82
C LYS A 19 53.61 17.87 -0.65
N LYS A 20 53.80 16.58 -0.96
CA LYS A 20 53.70 16.11 -2.35
C LYS A 20 52.23 16.15 -2.77
N ASP A 21 51.93 17.11 -3.65
CA ASP A 21 50.61 17.25 -4.25
C ASP A 21 50.15 15.93 -4.89
N LEU A 22 48.86 15.65 -4.74
CA LEU A 22 48.20 14.57 -5.47
C LEU A 22 48.43 14.80 -6.97
N PRO A 23 48.72 13.76 -7.76
CA PRO A 23 48.94 13.90 -9.20
C PRO A 23 47.79 14.68 -9.82
N GLU A 24 48.09 15.74 -10.58
CA GLU A 24 47.07 16.64 -11.16
C GLU A 24 45.98 15.88 -11.93
N ASP A 25 46.33 14.78 -12.58
CA ASP A 25 45.39 13.94 -13.33
C ASP A 25 44.32 13.29 -12.44
N LYS A 26 44.63 13.02 -11.17
CA LYS A 26 43.67 12.49 -10.20
C LYS A 26 42.79 13.59 -9.61
N VAL A 27 43.33 14.79 -9.42
CA VAL A 27 42.56 15.95 -8.99
C VAL A 27 41.60 16.37 -10.11
N LYS A 28 42.07 16.42 -11.36
CA LYS A 28 41.24 16.72 -12.54
C LYS A 28 40.16 15.68 -12.77
N SER A 29 40.48 14.38 -12.66
CA SER A 29 39.46 13.34 -12.84
C SER A 29 38.43 13.32 -11.71
N LEU A 30 38.81 13.58 -10.46
CA LEU A 30 37.86 13.72 -9.36
C LEU A 30 36.98 14.96 -9.50
N SER A 31 37.54 16.10 -9.89
CA SER A 31 36.78 17.33 -10.18
C SER A 31 35.82 17.15 -11.36
N GLN A 32 36.19 16.39 -12.39
CA GLN A 32 35.30 16.07 -13.50
C GLN A 32 34.15 15.13 -13.08
N VAL A 33 34.42 14.16 -12.21
CA VAL A 33 33.38 13.25 -11.68
C VAL A 33 32.42 14.00 -10.77
N LEU A 34 32.94 14.86 -9.89
CA LEU A 34 32.11 15.71 -9.02
C LEU A 34 31.31 16.72 -9.83
N GLY A 35 31.92 17.36 -10.84
CA GLY A 35 31.21 18.25 -11.76
C GLY A 35 30.02 17.56 -12.43
N LYS A 36 30.23 16.37 -13.02
CA LYS A 36 29.13 15.57 -13.60
C LYS A 36 28.07 15.15 -12.58
N PHE A 37 28.45 14.91 -11.33
CA PHE A 37 27.49 14.60 -10.26
C PHE A 37 26.61 15.81 -9.93
N PHE A 38 27.22 16.99 -9.77
CA PHE A 38 26.48 18.22 -9.49
C PHE A 38 25.67 18.70 -10.69
N ASP A 39 26.16 18.51 -11.93
CA ASP A 39 25.43 18.86 -13.15
C ASP A 39 24.21 17.95 -13.33
N ASN A 40 24.35 16.63 -13.11
CA ASN A 40 23.22 15.70 -13.16
C ASN A 40 22.21 15.95 -12.02
N GLU A 41 22.68 16.25 -10.81
CA GLU A 41 21.81 16.54 -9.67
C GLU A 41 21.11 17.90 -9.83
N ALA A 42 21.77 18.88 -10.46
CA ALA A 42 21.15 20.15 -10.85
C ALA A 42 20.11 19.95 -11.96
N GLU A 43 20.38 19.14 -12.99
CA GLU A 43 19.42 18.83 -14.04
C GLU A 43 18.21 18.03 -13.52
N ASP A 44 18.43 17.07 -12.61
CA ASP A 44 17.34 16.33 -11.98
C ASP A 44 16.54 17.24 -11.03
N TYR A 45 17.20 18.16 -10.31
CA TYR A 45 16.52 19.17 -9.51
C TYR A 45 15.72 20.16 -10.37
N GLU A 46 16.24 20.57 -11.54
CA GLU A 46 15.53 21.39 -12.50
C GLU A 46 14.34 20.66 -13.12
N LYS A 47 14.47 19.38 -13.49
CA LYS A 47 13.34 18.56 -13.97
C LYS A 47 12.30 18.29 -12.88
N GLU A 48 12.73 18.10 -11.63
CA GLU A 48 11.82 17.94 -10.48
C GLU A 48 11.15 19.28 -10.13
N GLN A 49 11.82 20.42 -10.34
CA GLN A 49 11.23 21.75 -10.23
C GLN A 49 10.29 22.07 -11.40
N GLU A 50 10.62 21.73 -12.65
CA GLU A 50 9.77 21.94 -13.83
C GLU A 50 8.53 21.05 -13.81
N SER A 51 8.65 19.81 -13.35
CA SER A 51 7.49 18.92 -13.14
C SER A 51 6.64 19.33 -11.94
N ARG A 52 7.17 20.09 -10.98
CA ARG A 52 6.43 20.70 -9.86
C ARG A 52 5.92 22.12 -10.13
N ARG A 53 6.48 22.83 -11.12
CA ARG A 53 6.11 24.21 -11.46
C ARG A 53 5.24 24.23 -12.71
N GLY A 54 3.93 24.26 -12.51
CA GLY A 54 3.17 25.28 -13.23
C GLY A 54 3.77 26.62 -12.81
N THR A 55 4.47 27.29 -13.72
CA THR A 55 5.25 28.51 -13.43
C THR A 55 4.47 29.47 -12.53
N PRO A 56 4.91 29.77 -11.29
CA PRO A 56 4.34 30.89 -10.56
C PRO A 56 4.70 32.16 -11.35
N PRO A 57 3.71 32.99 -11.73
CA PRO A 57 3.94 34.09 -12.64
C PRO A 57 4.91 35.09 -12.01
N SER A 58 5.81 35.63 -12.83
CA SER A 58 6.81 36.60 -12.37
C SER A 58 6.11 37.85 -11.83
N VAL A 59 6.71 38.54 -10.84
CA VAL A 59 6.17 39.80 -10.27
C VAL A 59 5.96 40.90 -11.34
N LEU A 60 6.54 40.73 -12.54
CA LEU A 60 6.40 41.62 -13.70
C LEU A 60 5.32 41.18 -14.71
N GLU A 61 4.88 39.92 -14.68
CA GLU A 61 3.65 39.56 -15.38
C GLU A 61 2.50 40.17 -14.58
N LYS A 62 1.55 40.81 -15.26
CA LYS A 62 0.34 41.31 -14.60
C LYS A 62 -0.48 40.14 -14.05
N VAL A 63 -0.11 39.64 -12.86
CA VAL A 63 -0.87 38.65 -12.09
C VAL A 63 -2.21 39.26 -11.64
N GLY A 64 -2.34 40.58 -11.69
CA GLY A 64 -3.58 41.29 -11.34
C GLY A 64 -4.74 41.14 -12.32
N ASP A 65 -4.52 40.65 -13.55
CA ASP A 65 -5.58 40.58 -14.58
C ASP A 65 -6.17 39.18 -14.79
N ARG A 66 -5.59 38.12 -14.20
CA ARG A 66 -6.24 36.80 -14.18
C ARG A 66 -7.05 36.69 -12.89
N PRO A 67 -8.38 36.56 -12.96
CA PRO A 67 -9.14 36.23 -11.75
C PRO A 67 -8.57 34.94 -11.19
N PHE A 68 -8.24 34.93 -9.90
CA PHE A 68 -7.81 33.70 -9.24
C PHE A 68 -8.88 32.63 -9.47
N ASP A 69 -8.50 31.54 -10.14
CA ASP A 69 -9.40 30.42 -10.38
C ASP A 69 -9.49 29.61 -9.08
N PHE A 70 -10.65 29.68 -8.44
CA PHE A 70 -10.98 28.95 -7.22
C PHE A 70 -11.97 27.82 -7.52
N SER A 71 -11.97 27.29 -8.74
CA SER A 71 -12.75 26.09 -9.04
C SER A 71 -12.22 24.88 -8.28
N LEU A 72 -13.15 24.00 -7.90
CA LEU A 72 -12.83 22.66 -7.40
C LEU A 72 -13.17 21.64 -8.48
N THR A 73 -12.36 20.60 -8.58
CA THR A 73 -12.64 19.44 -9.42
C THR A 73 -12.97 18.25 -8.53
N LEU A 74 -14.07 17.55 -8.83
CA LEU A 74 -14.44 16.32 -8.16
C LEU A 74 -13.67 15.14 -8.76
N LYS A 75 -12.97 14.39 -7.90
CA LYS A 75 -12.45 13.07 -8.20
C LYS A 75 -13.13 12.03 -7.33
N ILE A 76 -13.77 11.05 -7.96
CA ILE A 76 -14.38 9.91 -7.27
C ILE A 76 -13.47 8.70 -7.43
N GLU A 77 -13.02 8.14 -6.30
CA GLU A 77 -12.11 6.99 -6.30
C GLU A 77 -12.81 5.77 -5.70
N PRO A 78 -12.91 4.65 -6.45
CA PRO A 78 -13.52 3.43 -5.93
C PRO A 78 -12.59 2.77 -4.91
N ILE A 79 -13.17 2.30 -3.82
CA ILE A 79 -12.53 1.51 -2.78
C ILE A 79 -13.17 0.13 -2.77
N ASP A 80 -12.41 -0.89 -3.15
CA ASP A 80 -12.81 -2.29 -3.01
C ASP A 80 -12.57 -2.75 -1.57
N ARG A 81 -13.65 -2.74 -0.77
CA ARG A 81 -13.57 -3.10 0.65
C ARG A 81 -13.46 -4.60 0.84
N ASP A 82 -14.08 -5.40 -0.02
CA ASP A 82 -13.96 -6.86 0.05
C ASP A 82 -12.53 -7.30 -0.25
N ALA A 83 -11.86 -6.72 -1.25
CA ALA A 83 -10.45 -6.97 -1.52
C ALA A 83 -9.56 -6.60 -0.32
N GLN A 84 -9.82 -5.45 0.34
CA GLN A 84 -9.08 -5.06 1.54
C GLN A 84 -9.34 -6.01 2.73
N ARG A 85 -10.58 -6.48 2.92
CA ARG A 85 -10.93 -7.47 3.95
C ARG A 85 -10.21 -8.80 3.69
N ARG A 86 -10.30 -9.33 2.46
CA ARG A 86 -9.58 -10.52 1.99
C ARG A 86 -8.10 -10.44 2.32
N TYR A 87 -7.46 -9.35 1.89
CA TYR A 87 -6.04 -9.13 2.14
C TYR A 87 -5.70 -9.12 3.63
N ARG A 88 -6.51 -8.45 4.46
CA ARG A 88 -6.29 -8.37 5.91
C ARG A 88 -6.40 -9.74 6.58
N ILE A 89 -7.44 -10.51 6.25
CA ILE A 89 -7.68 -11.83 6.84
C ILE A 89 -6.60 -12.81 6.37
N ALA A 90 -6.32 -12.86 5.06
CA ALA A 90 -5.26 -13.69 4.48
C ALA A 90 -3.89 -13.38 5.08
N ARG A 91 -3.56 -12.10 5.30
CA ARG A 91 -2.31 -11.70 5.96
C ARG A 91 -2.24 -12.19 7.40
N ARG A 92 -3.35 -12.12 8.15
CA ARG A 92 -3.43 -12.61 9.54
C ARG A 92 -3.23 -14.12 9.58
N GLU A 93 -3.90 -14.85 8.70
CA GLU A 93 -3.81 -16.31 8.63
C GLU A 93 -2.40 -16.77 8.24
N ASN A 94 -1.81 -16.17 7.22
CA ASN A 94 -0.42 -16.44 6.84
C ASN A 94 0.56 -16.15 7.99
N LYS A 95 0.32 -15.11 8.81
CA LYS A 95 1.17 -14.82 9.97
C LYS A 95 0.99 -15.87 11.07
N ARG A 96 -0.24 -16.33 11.31
CA ARG A 96 -0.55 -17.40 12.27
C ARG A 96 0.13 -18.71 11.88
N ARG A 97 -0.10 -19.18 10.65
CA ARG A 97 0.49 -20.42 10.14
C ARG A 97 2.03 -20.38 10.16
N LYS A 98 2.64 -19.25 9.79
CA LYS A 98 4.10 -19.07 9.91
C LYS A 98 4.59 -19.16 11.36
N ALA A 99 3.83 -18.67 12.33
CA ALA A 99 4.19 -18.78 13.76
C ALA A 99 4.06 -20.24 14.26
N GLU A 100 3.12 -21.00 13.70
CA GLU A 100 2.95 -22.44 13.95
C GLU A 100 3.97 -23.31 13.18
N GLY A 101 4.88 -22.70 12.41
CA GLY A 101 5.87 -23.39 11.59
C GLY A 101 5.32 -23.94 10.26
N GLY A 102 4.06 -23.65 9.94
CA GLY A 102 3.39 -24.01 8.69
C GLY A 102 3.60 -23.01 7.56
N PHE A 103 3.06 -23.36 6.40
CA PHE A 103 3.20 -22.58 5.17
C PHE A 103 2.20 -21.41 5.09
N ALA A 104 2.38 -20.53 4.10
CA ALA A 104 1.46 -19.43 3.82
C ALA A 104 0.49 -19.83 2.69
N PRO A 105 -0.68 -20.43 3.02
CA PRO A 105 -1.57 -21.00 2.01
C PRO A 105 -2.24 -19.94 1.13
N CYS A 106 -2.49 -18.72 1.62
CA CYS A 106 -3.22 -17.68 0.88
C CYS A 106 -2.37 -16.96 -0.20
N SER A 107 -1.40 -17.62 -0.81
CA SER A 107 -0.57 -17.03 -1.88
C SER A 107 -1.29 -17.10 -3.23
N PRO A 108 -1.11 -16.13 -4.15
CA PRO A 108 -1.71 -16.18 -5.47
C PRO A 108 -1.32 -17.46 -6.23
N LYS A 109 -2.26 -18.00 -7.02
CA LYS A 109 -1.98 -19.05 -8.01
C LYS A 109 -1.39 -18.42 -9.26
N GLN A 110 -0.07 -18.28 -9.31
CA GLN A 110 0.62 -17.76 -10.50
C GLN A 110 1.85 -18.59 -10.86
N LYS A 111 2.06 -19.72 -10.17
CA LYS A 111 3.20 -20.58 -10.42
C LYS A 111 2.78 -21.74 -11.30
N GLU A 112 3.19 -21.71 -12.55
CA GLU A 112 3.07 -22.87 -13.44
C GLU A 112 4.11 -23.93 -13.07
N VAL A 113 3.64 -25.17 -12.91
CA VAL A 113 4.48 -26.34 -12.66
C VAL A 113 4.18 -27.39 -13.70
N SER A 114 5.23 -27.90 -14.32
CA SER A 114 5.12 -29.00 -15.28
C SER A 114 5.14 -30.33 -14.53
N LEU A 115 4.07 -31.10 -14.66
CA LEU A 115 3.89 -32.42 -14.05
C LEU A 115 4.07 -33.52 -15.11
N PRO A 116 4.92 -34.53 -14.85
CA PRO A 116 5.02 -35.73 -15.69
C PRO A 116 3.73 -36.57 -15.65
N ALA A 117 3.52 -37.43 -16.65
CA ALA A 117 2.32 -38.26 -16.76
C ALA A 117 1.98 -39.07 -15.50
N ASP A 118 2.99 -39.64 -14.83
CA ASP A 118 2.81 -40.40 -13.59
C ASP A 118 2.34 -39.51 -12.42
N GLY A 119 2.81 -38.26 -12.35
CA GLY A 119 2.38 -37.29 -11.33
C GLY A 119 0.97 -36.76 -11.60
N VAL A 120 0.57 -36.65 -12.88
CA VAL A 120 -0.80 -36.28 -13.26
C VAL A 120 -1.79 -37.38 -12.89
N ALA A 121 -1.41 -38.65 -13.06
CA ALA A 121 -2.24 -39.78 -12.66
C ALA A 121 -2.52 -39.80 -11.14
N GLU A 122 -1.50 -39.50 -10.32
CA GLU A 122 -1.67 -39.41 -8.87
C GLU A 122 -2.48 -38.19 -8.45
N LEU A 123 -2.25 -37.03 -9.09
CA LEU A 123 -3.05 -35.81 -8.89
C LEU A 123 -4.54 -36.05 -9.17
N LYS A 124 -4.86 -36.75 -10.26
CA LYS A 124 -6.24 -37.16 -10.57
C LYS A 124 -6.85 -38.06 -9.53
N LYS A 125 -6.06 -39.00 -9.00
CA LYS A 125 -6.54 -39.94 -7.99
C LYS A 125 -6.91 -39.18 -6.72
N LEU A 126 -6.05 -38.28 -6.27
CA LEU A 126 -6.27 -37.45 -5.09
C LEU A 126 -7.45 -36.48 -5.29
N LEU A 127 -7.56 -35.82 -6.43
CA LEU A 127 -8.71 -34.96 -6.75
C LEU A 127 -10.05 -35.70 -6.84
N LYS A 128 -10.05 -37.00 -7.18
CA LYS A 128 -11.26 -37.83 -7.16
C LYS A 128 -11.68 -38.24 -5.75
N GLU A 129 -10.75 -38.26 -4.80
CA GLU A 129 -11.02 -38.61 -3.41
C GLU A 129 -11.56 -37.39 -2.65
N ASP A 130 -10.94 -36.22 -2.78
CA ASP A 130 -11.26 -35.03 -1.96
C ASP A 130 -11.47 -33.72 -2.74
N GLY A 131 -11.33 -33.71 -4.07
CA GLY A 131 -11.41 -32.50 -4.91
C GLY A 131 -12.84 -32.07 -5.25
N THR A 132 -13.02 -30.78 -5.56
CA THR A 132 -14.30 -30.27 -6.07
C THR A 132 -14.50 -30.66 -7.53
N ALA A 133 -15.76 -30.78 -7.96
CA ALA A 133 -16.10 -31.13 -9.34
C ALA A 133 -15.49 -30.16 -10.37
N GLU A 134 -15.32 -28.89 -9.99
CA GLU A 134 -14.72 -27.83 -10.81
C GLU A 134 -13.21 -28.04 -11.01
N GLN A 135 -12.49 -28.44 -9.96
CA GLN A 135 -11.05 -28.76 -10.04
C GLN A 135 -10.80 -29.96 -10.96
N LEU A 136 -11.68 -30.97 -10.91
CA LEU A 136 -11.60 -32.13 -11.79
C LEU A 136 -11.79 -31.74 -13.26
N GLN A 137 -12.74 -30.84 -13.54
CA GLN A 137 -12.99 -30.32 -14.89
C GLN A 137 -11.83 -29.47 -15.41
N GLU A 138 -11.24 -28.61 -14.57
CA GLU A 138 -10.06 -27.82 -14.93
C GLU A 138 -8.88 -28.73 -15.30
N LEU A 139 -8.65 -29.79 -14.52
CA LEU A 139 -7.56 -30.73 -14.78
C LEU A 139 -7.77 -31.51 -16.09
N GLU A 140 -8.99 -32.00 -16.35
CA GLU A 140 -9.33 -32.69 -17.59
C GLU A 140 -9.24 -31.76 -18.82
N ALA A 141 -9.53 -30.47 -18.67
CA ALA A 141 -9.36 -29.48 -19.72
C ALA A 141 -7.88 -29.22 -20.02
N LEU A 142 -7.04 -29.11 -18.98
CA LEU A 142 -5.60 -28.93 -19.12
C LEU A 142 -4.93 -30.12 -19.83
N GLU A 143 -5.33 -31.35 -19.50
CA GLU A 143 -4.82 -32.54 -20.17
C GLU A 143 -5.19 -32.63 -21.65
N LYS A 144 -6.43 -32.28 -22.00
CA LYS A 144 -6.86 -32.25 -23.40
C LYS A 144 -6.08 -31.21 -24.21
N ALA A 145 -5.65 -30.14 -23.57
CA ALA A 145 -4.80 -29.12 -24.18
C ALA A 145 -3.33 -29.56 -24.32
N SER A 146 -2.83 -30.41 -23.42
CA SER A 146 -1.47 -30.95 -23.46
C SER A 146 -1.45 -32.37 -24.05
N SER A 147 -1.34 -32.45 -25.37
CA SER A 147 -1.23 -33.73 -26.10
C SER A 147 0.11 -34.44 -25.82
N GLY A 148 0.16 -35.33 -24.82
CA GLY A 148 1.23 -36.31 -24.63
C GLY A 148 2.54 -35.82 -23.97
N GLU A 149 2.66 -34.53 -23.68
CA GLU A 149 3.76 -33.94 -22.91
C GLU A 149 3.30 -33.47 -21.51
N ALA A 150 4.28 -33.16 -20.65
CA ALA A 150 4.05 -32.79 -19.25
C ALA A 150 3.03 -31.64 -19.11
N VAL A 151 2.03 -31.84 -18.25
CA VAL A 151 0.90 -30.92 -18.06
C VAL A 151 1.35 -29.74 -17.19
N LYS A 152 1.03 -28.51 -17.59
CA LYS A 152 1.29 -27.33 -16.75
C LYS A 152 0.09 -27.05 -15.85
N VAL A 153 0.32 -27.05 -14.54
CA VAL A 153 -0.69 -26.77 -13.53
C VAL A 153 -0.35 -25.45 -12.83
N GLU A 154 -1.32 -24.54 -12.74
CA GLU A 154 -1.19 -23.32 -11.94
C GLU A 154 -1.37 -23.62 -10.45
N THR A 155 -0.35 -23.28 -9.66
CA THR A 155 -0.28 -23.60 -8.23
C THR A 155 0.02 -22.34 -7.40
N PRO A 156 -0.33 -22.35 -6.10
CA PRO A 156 0.01 -21.27 -5.18
C PRO A 156 1.53 -21.06 -5.08
N ILE A 157 2.00 -19.82 -5.27
CA ILE A 157 3.43 -19.50 -5.38
C ILE A 157 4.25 -19.98 -4.19
N VAL A 158 3.80 -19.72 -2.96
CA VAL A 158 4.62 -19.94 -1.76
C VAL A 158 4.72 -21.43 -1.40
N PRO A 159 3.60 -22.18 -1.27
CA PRO A 159 3.65 -23.63 -1.10
C PRO A 159 4.46 -24.30 -2.22
N MET A 160 4.27 -23.86 -3.46
CA MET A 160 4.93 -24.50 -4.59
C MET A 160 6.44 -24.23 -4.65
N ASN A 161 6.89 -23.02 -4.34
CA ASN A 161 8.33 -22.73 -4.30
C ASN A 161 9.05 -23.62 -3.27
N GLN A 162 8.38 -23.99 -2.18
CA GLN A 162 8.92 -24.89 -1.18
C GLN A 162 8.87 -26.36 -1.62
N ALA A 163 7.79 -26.81 -2.27
CA ALA A 163 7.73 -28.13 -2.89
C ALA A 163 8.82 -28.32 -3.96
N ILE A 164 9.05 -27.30 -4.80
CA ILE A 164 10.15 -27.30 -5.79
C ILE A 164 11.51 -27.29 -5.09
N PHE A 165 11.66 -26.52 -4.01
CA PHE A 165 12.91 -26.50 -3.24
C PHE A 165 13.21 -27.87 -2.64
N LEU A 166 12.22 -28.50 -2.01
CA LEU A 166 12.32 -29.86 -1.50
C LEU A 166 12.67 -30.80 -2.64
N SER A 167 11.95 -30.77 -3.76
CA SER A 167 12.21 -31.68 -4.87
C SER A 167 13.64 -31.53 -5.43
N LYS A 168 14.16 -30.30 -5.52
CA LYS A 168 15.55 -30.03 -5.91
C LYS A 168 16.55 -30.50 -4.85
N TRP A 169 16.24 -30.31 -3.56
CA TRP A 169 17.08 -30.80 -2.48
C TRP A 169 17.19 -32.33 -2.52
N TRP A 170 16.06 -33.03 -2.66
CA TRP A 170 16.02 -34.47 -2.87
C TRP A 170 16.78 -34.88 -4.13
N GLN A 171 16.60 -34.19 -5.27
CA GLN A 171 17.37 -34.47 -6.49
C GLN A 171 18.87 -34.38 -6.27
N ASN A 172 19.34 -33.37 -5.52
CA ASN A 172 20.76 -33.21 -5.21
C ASN A 172 21.25 -34.29 -4.25
N SER A 173 20.49 -34.61 -3.20
CA SER A 173 20.83 -35.69 -2.25
C SER A 173 20.83 -37.08 -2.91
N PHE A 174 19.90 -37.34 -3.82
CA PHE A 174 19.88 -38.57 -4.61
C PHE A 174 20.95 -38.58 -5.71
N ALA A 175 21.31 -37.43 -6.29
CA ALA A 175 22.41 -37.32 -7.24
C ALA A 175 23.77 -37.58 -6.55
N GLU A 176 23.96 -37.09 -5.32
CA GLU A 176 25.12 -37.42 -4.48
C GLU A 176 25.15 -38.91 -4.13
N ALA A 177 24.01 -39.52 -3.80
CA ALA A 177 23.91 -40.97 -3.58
C ALA A 177 24.15 -41.78 -4.87
N ALA A 178 23.73 -41.27 -6.03
CA ALA A 178 23.88 -41.92 -7.33
C ALA A 178 25.29 -41.76 -7.93
N GLN A 179 26.07 -40.74 -7.54
CA GLN A 179 27.50 -40.67 -7.88
C GLN A 179 28.29 -41.87 -7.32
N ASN A 180 27.75 -42.57 -6.31
CA ASN A 180 28.34 -43.78 -5.74
C ASN A 180 27.70 -45.09 -6.27
N ALA A 181 26.74 -45.05 -7.20
CA ALA A 181 26.03 -46.24 -7.69
C ALA A 181 25.78 -46.21 -9.21
N THR A 182 26.27 -47.24 -9.90
CA THR A 182 26.28 -47.40 -11.38
C THR A 182 24.95 -47.84 -12.02
N ASP A 183 23.83 -47.89 -11.31
CA ASP A 183 22.56 -48.44 -11.82
C ASP A 183 21.60 -47.37 -12.39
N GLU A 184 21.43 -47.34 -13.73
CA GLU A 184 20.39 -46.53 -14.41
C GLU A 184 18.96 -46.86 -13.97
N ALA A 185 18.69 -48.10 -13.56
CA ALA A 185 17.39 -48.52 -13.03
C ALA A 185 17.03 -47.79 -11.72
N LYS A 186 18.02 -47.54 -10.85
CA LYS A 186 17.81 -46.80 -9.60
C LYS A 186 17.53 -45.32 -9.86
N LYS A 187 18.18 -44.73 -10.89
CA LYS A 187 17.88 -43.36 -11.33
C LYS A 187 16.44 -43.25 -11.79
N LYS A 188 15.97 -44.14 -12.68
CA LYS A 188 14.60 -44.11 -13.21
C LYS A 188 13.53 -44.31 -12.12
N ALA A 189 13.78 -45.21 -11.17
CA ALA A 189 12.89 -45.42 -10.02
C ALA A 189 12.85 -44.19 -9.09
N ALA A 190 13.99 -43.56 -8.83
CA ALA A 190 14.06 -42.31 -8.06
C ALA A 190 13.31 -41.17 -8.74
N THR A 191 13.44 -41.00 -10.06
CA THR A 191 12.69 -39.96 -10.80
C THR A 191 11.17 -40.18 -10.72
N ALA A 192 10.72 -41.44 -10.76
CA ALA A 192 9.31 -41.79 -10.64
C ALA A 192 8.76 -41.50 -9.22
N GLU A 193 9.47 -41.90 -8.16
CA GLU A 193 9.08 -41.58 -6.77
C GLU A 193 9.11 -40.07 -6.49
N MET A 194 10.09 -39.34 -7.03
CA MET A 194 10.13 -37.88 -6.94
C MET A 194 8.94 -37.21 -7.63
N SER A 195 8.50 -37.75 -8.76
CA SER A 195 7.33 -37.23 -9.48
C SER A 195 6.05 -37.45 -8.69
N LYS A 196 5.93 -38.57 -7.96
CA LYS A 196 4.82 -38.84 -7.04
C LYS A 196 4.83 -37.91 -5.83
N LEU A 197 5.99 -37.71 -5.20
CA LEU A 197 6.13 -36.80 -4.06
C LEU A 197 5.77 -35.36 -4.46
N LEU A 198 6.24 -34.91 -5.63
CA LEU A 198 5.87 -33.59 -6.16
C LEU A 198 4.36 -33.47 -6.42
N ALA A 199 3.73 -34.50 -6.97
CA ALA A 199 2.28 -34.52 -7.17
C ALA A 199 1.53 -34.44 -5.83
N LYS A 200 2.00 -35.16 -4.81
CA LYS A 200 1.44 -35.11 -3.47
C LYS A 200 1.59 -33.72 -2.83
N ASP A 201 2.77 -33.12 -2.91
CA ASP A 201 3.02 -31.76 -2.39
C ASP A 201 2.17 -30.70 -3.12
N ILE A 202 1.91 -30.89 -4.42
CA ILE A 202 1.01 -30.02 -5.18
C ILE A 202 -0.40 -30.14 -4.63
N VAL A 203 -0.91 -31.35 -4.42
CA VAL A 203 -2.24 -31.59 -3.84
C VAL A 203 -2.35 -30.97 -2.45
N GLU A 204 -1.46 -31.32 -1.53
CA GLU A 204 -1.48 -30.79 -0.16
C GLU A 204 -1.38 -29.25 -0.16
N GLY A 205 -0.55 -28.69 -1.04
CA GLY A 205 -0.42 -27.25 -1.22
C GLY A 205 -1.64 -26.57 -1.83
N THR A 206 -2.35 -27.23 -2.76
CA THR A 206 -3.59 -26.73 -3.34
C THR A 206 -4.76 -26.85 -2.38
N ASP A 207 -4.88 -27.95 -1.65
CA ASP A 207 -5.95 -28.16 -0.67
C ASP A 207 -5.85 -27.14 0.46
N GLY A 208 -4.64 -26.96 1.00
CA GLY A 208 -4.39 -25.92 1.98
C GLY A 208 -4.70 -24.50 1.46
N TYR A 209 -4.52 -24.25 0.16
CA TYR A 209 -4.94 -22.99 -0.46
C TYR A 209 -6.47 -22.84 -0.49
N TYR A 210 -7.21 -23.88 -0.86
CA TYR A 210 -8.68 -23.84 -0.93
C TYR A 210 -9.30 -23.72 0.46
N GLU A 211 -8.83 -24.48 1.45
CA GLU A 211 -9.24 -24.32 2.85
C GLU A 211 -9.02 -22.88 3.33
N ALA A 212 -7.86 -22.30 3.00
CA ALA A 212 -7.55 -20.94 3.39
C ALA A 212 -8.38 -19.90 2.63
N ALA A 213 -8.78 -20.18 1.38
CA ALA A 213 -9.68 -19.34 0.61
C ALA A 213 -11.09 -19.33 1.22
N GLU A 214 -11.63 -20.52 1.56
CA GLU A 214 -12.91 -20.65 2.25
C GLU A 214 -12.90 -19.95 3.60
N TYR A 215 -11.85 -20.14 4.40
CA TYR A 215 -11.69 -19.43 5.67
C TYR A 215 -11.65 -17.91 5.50
N VAL A 216 -11.01 -17.41 4.43
CA VAL A 216 -10.98 -15.98 4.14
C VAL A 216 -12.36 -15.46 3.77
N GLU A 217 -13.12 -16.17 2.91
CA GLU A 217 -14.48 -15.78 2.53
C GLU A 217 -15.44 -15.83 3.74
N GLN A 218 -15.37 -16.89 4.55
CA GLN A 218 -16.14 -16.97 5.78
C GLN A 218 -15.80 -15.81 6.74
N GLY A 219 -14.51 -15.49 6.89
CA GLY A 219 -14.08 -14.37 7.72
C GLY A 219 -14.57 -13.00 7.22
N ILE A 220 -14.79 -12.84 5.91
CA ILE A 220 -15.43 -11.63 5.36
C ILE A 220 -16.90 -11.58 5.78
N GLN A 221 -17.59 -12.73 5.69
CA GLN A 221 -18.99 -12.83 6.03
C GLN A 221 -19.21 -12.57 7.52
N ASP A 222 -18.43 -13.21 8.39
CA ASP A 222 -18.44 -12.97 9.84
C ASP A 222 -18.15 -11.50 10.17
N PHE A 223 -17.20 -10.89 9.47
CA PHE A 223 -16.89 -9.47 9.65
C PHE A 223 -18.07 -8.58 9.24
N LYS A 224 -18.71 -8.87 8.11
CA LYS A 224 -19.90 -8.12 7.67
C LYS A 224 -21.04 -8.30 8.66
N ASP A 225 -21.26 -9.52 9.12
CA ASP A 225 -22.33 -9.85 10.07
C ASP A 225 -22.13 -9.14 11.40
N PHE A 226 -20.90 -9.06 11.90
CA PHE A 226 -20.57 -8.24 13.08
C PHE A 226 -20.96 -6.76 12.92
N PHE A 227 -20.75 -6.17 11.74
CA PHE A 227 -21.08 -4.77 11.48
C PHE A 227 -22.53 -4.52 11.01
N LYS A 228 -23.32 -5.57 10.77
CA LYS A 228 -24.75 -5.45 10.46
C LYS A 228 -25.58 -5.11 11.68
N GLU A 229 -25.12 -5.50 12.86
CA GLU A 229 -25.84 -5.24 14.11
C GLU A 229 -25.81 -3.74 14.42
N VAL A 230 -27.00 -3.14 14.43
CA VAL A 230 -27.20 -1.78 14.96
C VAL A 230 -27.75 -1.94 16.37
N PRO A 231 -27.16 -1.27 17.39
CA PRO A 231 -27.68 -1.32 18.75
C PRO A 231 -29.16 -0.93 18.78
N ASP A 232 -29.94 -1.49 19.71
CA ASP A 232 -31.34 -1.14 19.88
C ASP A 232 -31.47 0.34 20.30
N PRO A 233 -32.26 1.17 19.57
CA PRO A 233 -32.47 2.58 19.90
C PRO A 233 -33.06 2.83 21.29
N SER A 234 -33.72 1.83 21.88
CA SER A 234 -34.29 1.91 23.24
C SER A 234 -33.25 1.82 24.35
N ARG A 235 -32.03 1.38 24.03
CA ARG A 235 -30.92 1.24 24.98
C ARG A 235 -30.08 2.51 25.03
N THR A 236 -29.40 2.72 26.16
CA THR A 236 -28.47 3.85 26.33
C THR A 236 -27.02 3.41 26.17
N LYS A 237 -26.10 4.36 25.95
CA LYS A 237 -24.66 4.06 25.96
C LYS A 237 -24.18 3.55 27.32
N ALA A 238 -24.86 3.93 28.41
CA ALA A 238 -24.59 3.38 29.73
C ALA A 238 -24.89 1.87 29.80
N ASP A 239 -25.99 1.41 29.18
CA ASP A 239 -26.32 -0.02 29.13
C ASP A 239 -25.30 -0.81 28.30
N MET A 240 -24.84 -0.24 27.18
CA MET A 240 -23.79 -0.85 26.36
C MET A 240 -22.46 -0.92 27.11
N ALA A 241 -22.09 0.15 27.84
CA ALA A 241 -20.87 0.17 28.65
C ALA A 241 -20.91 -0.89 29.74
N LYS A 242 -22.05 -1.08 30.41
CA LYS A 242 -22.24 -2.15 31.41
C LYS A 242 -22.08 -3.53 30.81
N ASP A 243 -22.60 -3.78 29.61
CA ASP A 243 -22.45 -5.07 28.94
C ASP A 243 -20.99 -5.33 28.54
N LEU A 244 -20.32 -4.33 27.97
CA LEU A 244 -18.89 -4.43 27.66
C LEU A 244 -18.06 -4.74 28.92
N TRP A 245 -18.40 -4.08 30.04
CA TRP A 245 -17.71 -4.25 31.32
C TRP A 245 -17.89 -5.65 31.93
N LYS A 246 -18.99 -6.35 31.62
CA LYS A 246 -19.20 -7.75 32.03
C LYS A 246 -18.40 -8.74 31.17
N GLU A 247 -18.15 -8.42 29.90
CA GLU A 247 -17.42 -9.29 28.98
C GLU A 247 -15.90 -9.11 29.09
N LEU A 248 -15.41 -7.90 29.39
CA LEU A 248 -13.98 -7.60 29.50
C LEU A 248 -13.19 -8.51 30.48
N PRO A 249 -13.73 -8.89 31.66
CA PRO A 249 -13.03 -9.83 32.55
C PRO A 249 -12.80 -11.20 31.92
N LYS A 250 -13.70 -11.67 31.04
CA LYS A 250 -13.55 -12.94 30.33
C LYS A 250 -12.38 -12.90 29.33
N LEU A 251 -12.15 -11.74 28.72
CA LEU A 251 -11.06 -11.54 27.75
C LEU A 251 -9.71 -11.28 28.41
N THR A 252 -9.71 -10.57 29.54
CA THR A 252 -8.48 -10.10 30.19
C THR A 252 -8.03 -10.98 31.34
N GLY A 253 -8.91 -11.85 31.85
CA GLY A 253 -8.65 -12.68 33.04
C GLY A 253 -8.48 -11.87 34.33
N LYS A 254 -8.88 -10.59 34.33
CA LYS A 254 -8.74 -9.67 35.47
C LYS A 254 -10.09 -9.14 35.90
N GLU A 255 -10.30 -9.07 37.21
CA GLU A 255 -11.45 -8.35 37.77
C GLU A 255 -11.27 -6.85 37.53
N LEU A 256 -12.31 -6.21 37.01
CA LEU A 256 -12.33 -4.79 36.74
C LEU A 256 -12.96 -4.03 37.92
N PRO A 257 -12.48 -2.81 38.22
CA PRO A 257 -13.13 -1.95 39.21
C PRO A 257 -14.57 -1.63 38.78
N PRO A 258 -15.45 -1.20 39.69
CA PRO A 258 -16.79 -0.74 39.31
C PRO A 258 -16.71 0.47 38.36
N LEU A 259 -17.68 0.56 37.45
CA LEU A 259 -17.84 1.72 36.57
C LEU A 259 -18.20 2.96 37.40
N ASP A 260 -17.63 4.10 37.04
CA ASP A 260 -17.94 5.39 37.64
C ASP A 260 -19.40 5.77 37.40
N GLU A 261 -20.11 6.12 38.48
CA GLU A 261 -21.54 6.45 38.46
C GLU A 261 -21.80 7.79 37.76
N GLU A 262 -20.91 8.76 37.88
CA GLU A 262 -21.05 10.06 37.20
C GLU A 262 -20.95 9.87 35.67
N LEU A 263 -19.96 9.10 35.22
CA LEU A 263 -19.81 8.75 33.80
C LEU A 263 -21.00 7.95 33.26
N LEU A 264 -21.53 7.00 34.05
CA LEU A 264 -22.72 6.24 33.67
C LEU A 264 -23.96 7.13 33.55
N ALA A 265 -24.10 8.15 34.42
CA ALA A 265 -25.19 9.11 34.35
C ALA A 265 -25.10 9.97 33.07
N GLU A 266 -23.91 10.41 32.67
CA GLU A 266 -23.70 11.11 31.40
C GLU A 266 -24.02 10.22 30.19
N LEU A 267 -23.52 8.98 30.19
CA LEU A 267 -23.75 8.03 29.10
C LEU A 267 -25.21 7.57 28.99
N ALA A 268 -25.99 7.62 30.08
CA ALA A 268 -27.41 7.30 30.07
C ALA A 268 -28.25 8.34 29.31
N GLN A 269 -27.76 9.57 29.17
CA GLN A 269 -28.42 10.61 28.38
C GLN A 269 -28.25 10.38 26.87
N ILE A 270 -27.29 9.56 26.47
CA ILE A 270 -26.96 9.32 25.07
C ILE A 270 -27.61 8.00 24.64
N PRO A 271 -28.47 8.01 23.60
CA PRO A 271 -29.04 6.78 23.08
C PRO A 271 -27.93 5.88 22.50
N GLY A 272 -28.14 4.57 22.58
CA GLY A 272 -27.23 3.56 22.06
C GLY A 272 -27.14 3.59 20.54
N SER A 273 -28.26 3.87 19.88
CA SER A 273 -28.34 4.22 18.46
C SER A 273 -29.46 5.24 18.22
N TYR A 274 -29.35 6.01 17.15
CA TYR A 274 -30.40 6.93 16.75
C TYR A 274 -31.47 6.22 15.90
N PRO A 275 -32.75 6.62 15.99
CA PRO A 275 -33.79 6.06 15.12
C PRO A 275 -33.45 6.21 13.63
N GLY A 276 -33.41 5.09 12.91
CA GLY A 276 -33.03 5.07 11.49
C GLY A 276 -31.52 5.06 11.21
N GLU A 277 -30.69 4.91 12.25
CA GLU A 277 -29.25 4.73 12.09
C GLU A 277 -28.96 3.46 11.27
N LYS A 278 -28.18 3.64 10.20
CA LYS A 278 -27.80 2.54 9.30
C LYS A 278 -26.57 1.82 9.87
N PRO A 279 -26.40 0.52 9.54
CA PRO A 279 -25.17 -0.20 9.83
C PRO A 279 -23.94 0.55 9.34
N PHE A 280 -22.80 0.36 10.01
CA PHE A 280 -21.56 1.02 9.65
C PHE A 280 -21.10 0.58 8.24
N ILE A 281 -21.28 1.47 7.25
CA ILE A 281 -21.08 1.18 5.82
C ILE A 281 -19.66 0.69 5.50
N TRP A 282 -18.66 1.14 6.25
CA TRP A 282 -17.28 0.67 6.10
C TRP A 282 -17.07 -0.78 6.54
N GLY A 283 -17.93 -1.24 7.44
CA GLY A 283 -18.01 -2.60 7.96
C GLY A 283 -18.75 -3.54 7.01
N THR A 284 -19.84 -3.08 6.39
CA THR A 284 -20.77 -3.92 5.62
C THR A 284 -20.59 -3.87 4.10
N ALA A 285 -20.33 -2.69 3.52
CA ALA A 285 -20.36 -2.50 2.07
C ALA A 285 -19.20 -3.22 1.36
N SER A 286 -19.47 -3.81 0.19
CA SER A 286 -18.46 -4.45 -0.66
C SER A 286 -17.58 -3.44 -1.39
N LYS A 287 -18.19 -2.34 -1.87
CA LYS A 287 -17.53 -1.24 -2.55
C LYS A 287 -17.97 0.06 -1.92
N LEU A 288 -17.03 0.99 -1.81
CA LEU A 288 -17.28 2.36 -1.38
C LEU A 288 -16.64 3.32 -2.36
N TYR A 289 -17.05 4.58 -2.31
CA TYR A 289 -16.54 5.64 -3.15
C TYR A 289 -16.01 6.76 -2.27
N ARG A 290 -14.76 7.15 -2.53
CA ARG A 290 -14.11 8.28 -1.89
C ARG A 290 -14.34 9.52 -2.74
N ALA A 291 -14.96 10.54 -2.16
CA ALA A 291 -15.13 11.84 -2.79
C ALA A 291 -13.94 12.74 -2.42
N VAL A 292 -13.16 13.16 -3.42
CA VAL A 292 -12.01 14.05 -3.25
C VAL A 292 -12.26 15.32 -4.06
N ALA A 293 -12.27 16.47 -3.38
CA ALA A 293 -12.20 17.76 -4.05
C ALA A 293 -10.73 18.13 -4.28
N ILE A 294 -10.41 18.56 -5.49
CA ILE A 294 -9.07 19.00 -5.88
C ILE A 294 -9.16 20.48 -6.25
N ASP A 295 -8.36 21.32 -5.61
CA ASP A 295 -8.26 22.73 -5.99
C ASP A 295 -7.33 22.95 -7.18
N THR A 296 -7.31 24.18 -7.71
CA THR A 296 -6.45 24.60 -8.82
C THR A 296 -4.96 24.53 -8.52
N PHE A 297 -4.58 24.31 -7.26
CA PHE A 297 -3.21 24.13 -6.80
C PHE A 297 -2.86 22.65 -6.53
N ASP A 298 -3.70 21.71 -7.00
CA ASP A 298 -3.59 20.25 -6.78
C ASP A 298 -3.65 19.82 -5.30
N THR A 299 -4.19 20.67 -4.41
CA THR A 299 -4.46 20.29 -3.03
C THR A 299 -5.71 19.42 -2.98
N ARG A 300 -5.61 18.27 -2.31
CA ARG A 300 -6.68 17.27 -2.24
C ARG A 300 -7.38 17.31 -0.89
N TYR A 301 -8.70 17.48 -0.91
CA TYR A 301 -9.55 17.50 0.26
C TYR A 301 -10.48 16.28 0.24
N LEU A 302 -10.40 15.44 1.28
CA LEU A 302 -11.33 14.33 1.46
C LEU A 302 -12.68 14.87 1.94
N LEU A 303 -13.71 14.73 1.11
CA LEU A 303 -15.07 15.16 1.47
C LEU A 303 -15.82 14.09 2.26
N GLY A 304 -15.51 12.82 2.01
CA GLY A 304 -16.14 11.70 2.69
C GLY A 304 -16.02 10.39 1.91
N ILE A 305 -16.60 9.35 2.49
CA ILE A 305 -16.65 8.01 1.94
C ILE A 305 -18.10 7.57 1.94
N TYR A 306 -18.59 7.16 0.77
CA TYR A 306 -20.00 6.94 0.50
C TYR A 306 -20.22 5.56 -0.14
N GLU A 307 -21.45 5.07 -0.11
CA GLU A 307 -21.80 3.80 -0.77
C GLU A 307 -22.02 4.00 -2.27
N THR A 308 -22.49 5.19 -2.66
CA THR A 308 -22.86 5.51 -4.03
C THR A 308 -22.05 6.66 -4.61
N LYS A 309 -21.99 6.74 -5.94
CA LYS A 309 -21.31 7.86 -6.62
C LYS A 309 -22.15 9.13 -6.56
N GLU A 310 -23.46 8.98 -6.48
CA GLU A 310 -24.45 10.05 -6.41
C GLU A 310 -24.27 10.84 -5.11
N GLU A 311 -24.12 10.14 -3.97
CA GLU A 311 -23.79 10.75 -2.66
C GLU A 311 -22.46 11.52 -2.72
N CYS A 312 -21.46 11.02 -3.45
CA CYS A 312 -20.20 11.73 -3.64
C CYS A 312 -20.38 13.06 -4.39
N VAL A 313 -21.25 13.06 -5.41
CA VAL A 313 -21.57 14.26 -6.20
C VAL A 313 -22.36 15.25 -5.36
N GLU A 314 -23.31 14.79 -4.56
CA GLU A 314 -24.08 15.66 -3.66
C GLU A 314 -23.18 16.29 -2.59
N ALA A 315 -22.34 15.49 -1.94
CA ALA A 315 -21.35 16.00 -0.98
C ALA A 315 -20.40 17.01 -1.61
N PHE A 316 -19.97 16.77 -2.86
CA PHE A 316 -19.16 17.72 -3.60
C PHE A 316 -19.90 19.03 -3.90
N LYS A 317 -21.16 18.98 -4.31
CA LYS A 317 -21.95 20.20 -4.57
C LYS A 317 -22.08 21.05 -3.31
N ILE A 318 -22.42 20.44 -2.18
CA ILE A 318 -22.52 21.13 -0.89
C ILE A 318 -21.18 21.80 -0.52
N TRP A 319 -20.08 21.05 -0.71
CA TRP A 319 -18.75 21.57 -0.42
C TRP A 319 -18.32 22.67 -1.38
N ASP A 320 -18.57 22.53 -2.68
CA ASP A 320 -18.24 23.51 -3.72
C ASP A 320 -19.02 24.81 -3.52
N ASP A 321 -20.30 24.73 -3.16
CA ASP A 321 -21.11 25.91 -2.83
C ASP A 321 -20.58 26.63 -1.59
N THR A 322 -20.22 25.87 -0.54
CA THR A 322 -19.61 26.42 0.68
C THR A 322 -18.24 27.05 0.38
N TYR A 323 -17.42 26.38 -0.44
CA TYR A 323 -16.10 26.84 -0.84
C TYR A 323 -16.19 28.15 -1.62
N LYS A 324 -17.10 28.23 -2.59
CA LYS A 324 -17.38 29.46 -3.36
C LYS A 324 -17.88 30.59 -2.47
N ALA A 325 -18.77 30.30 -1.52
CA ALA A 325 -19.28 31.32 -0.60
C ALA A 325 -18.16 31.94 0.26
N VAL A 326 -17.35 31.11 0.92
CA VAL A 326 -16.22 31.56 1.75
C VAL A 326 -15.16 32.29 0.91
N ARG A 327 -14.88 31.81 -0.30
CA ARG A 327 -13.88 32.46 -1.17
C ARG A 327 -14.38 33.77 -1.77
N LYS A 328 -15.68 33.92 -2.01
CA LYS A 328 -16.27 35.20 -2.44
C LYS A 328 -16.09 36.28 -1.38
N GLU A 329 -16.30 35.95 -0.11
CA GLU A 329 -16.04 36.83 1.02
C GLU A 329 -14.55 37.21 1.10
N LYS A 330 -13.64 36.21 1.07
CA LYS A 330 -12.19 36.49 1.06
C LYS A 330 -11.71 37.28 -0.15
N ALA A 331 -12.30 37.07 -1.32
CA ALA A 331 -11.98 37.84 -2.52
C ALA A 331 -12.40 39.30 -2.36
N GLN A 332 -13.56 39.58 -1.74
CA GLN A 332 -14.00 40.93 -1.41
C GLN A 332 -13.06 41.58 -0.39
N GLU A 333 -12.68 40.87 0.67
CA GLU A 333 -11.69 41.35 1.65
C GLU A 333 -10.33 41.65 1.00
N MET A 334 -9.84 40.79 0.11
CA MET A 334 -8.58 41.00 -0.62
C MET A 334 -8.65 42.21 -1.55
N VAL A 335 -9.79 42.45 -2.20
CA VAL A 335 -10.00 43.64 -3.04
C VAL A 335 -10.01 44.91 -2.18
N GLU A 336 -10.66 44.89 -1.02
CA GLU A 336 -10.65 46.01 -0.08
C GLU A 336 -9.27 46.27 0.51
N TRP A 337 -8.56 45.21 0.89
CA TRP A 337 -7.17 45.28 1.34
C TRP A 337 -6.25 45.85 0.25
N ASN A 338 -6.38 45.38 -1.00
CA ASN A 338 -5.63 45.93 -2.13
C ASN A 338 -5.95 47.41 -2.37
N LYS A 339 -7.21 47.83 -2.24
CA LYS A 339 -7.59 49.25 -2.33
C LYS A 339 -6.95 50.07 -1.22
N GLN A 340 -6.97 49.59 0.01
CA GLN A 340 -6.35 50.25 1.16
C GLN A 340 -4.82 50.30 1.04
N ALA A 341 -4.19 49.21 0.60
CA ALA A 341 -2.75 49.12 0.37
C ALA A 341 -2.30 50.04 -0.77
N ASN A 342 -3.02 50.06 -1.89
CA ASN A 342 -2.77 51.00 -2.99
C ASN A 342 -3.00 52.46 -2.57
N ALA A 343 -4.02 52.74 -1.74
CA ALA A 343 -4.23 54.08 -1.17
C ALA A 343 -3.12 54.50 -0.21
N ARG A 344 -2.54 53.57 0.56
CA ARG A 344 -1.34 53.81 1.40
C ARG A 344 -0.11 54.09 0.54
N LEU A 345 0.14 53.28 -0.48
CA LEU A 345 1.23 53.47 -1.45
C LEU A 345 1.09 54.78 -2.24
N ALA A 346 -0.14 55.20 -2.57
CA ALA A 346 -0.39 56.48 -3.23
C ALA A 346 -0.14 57.70 -2.32
N LYS A 347 -0.21 57.51 -0.99
CA LYS A 347 0.13 58.56 -0.01
C LYS A 347 1.64 58.72 0.24
N ASP A 348 2.47 57.77 -0.23
CA ASP A 348 3.94 57.85 -0.17
C ASP A 348 4.57 57.73 -1.58
N PRO A 349 4.47 58.78 -2.42
CA PRO A 349 5.06 58.80 -3.75
C PRO A 349 6.60 58.69 -3.72
N GLU A 350 7.25 59.17 -2.66
CA GLU A 350 8.71 59.12 -2.50
C GLU A 350 9.23 57.71 -2.18
N GLY A 351 8.48 56.90 -1.44
CA GLY A 351 8.79 55.48 -1.22
C GLY A 351 8.73 54.65 -2.52
N ARG A 352 7.75 54.95 -3.38
CA ARG A 352 7.57 54.26 -4.68
C ARG A 352 8.68 54.58 -5.68
N GLU A 353 9.12 55.84 -5.72
CA GLU A 353 10.26 56.31 -6.51
C GLU A 353 11.58 55.67 -6.02
N ARG A 354 11.80 55.57 -4.70
CA ARG A 354 12.98 54.91 -4.13
C ARG A 354 13.07 53.43 -4.48
N ILE A 355 11.96 52.69 -4.38
CA ILE A 355 11.93 51.25 -4.71
C ILE A 355 12.16 51.04 -6.22
N LYS A 356 11.57 51.87 -7.08
CA LYS A 356 11.85 51.84 -8.53
C LYS A 356 13.33 52.08 -8.82
N LYS A 357 13.94 53.06 -8.16
CA LYS A 357 15.35 53.41 -8.37
C LYS A 357 16.29 52.29 -7.93
N VAL A 358 16.03 51.66 -6.78
CA VAL A 358 16.79 50.49 -6.30
C VAL A 358 16.64 49.29 -7.24
N LEU A 359 15.45 49.06 -7.79
CA LEU A 359 15.21 47.97 -8.76
C LEU A 359 15.85 48.24 -10.13
N GLU A 360 15.93 49.50 -10.57
CA GLU A 360 16.66 49.87 -11.80
C GLU A 360 18.18 49.79 -11.62
N GLU A 361 18.69 50.16 -10.44
CA GLU A 361 20.12 50.01 -10.10
C GLU A 361 20.54 48.54 -9.98
N ALA A 362 19.67 47.66 -9.46
CA ALA A 362 19.93 46.21 -9.41
C ALA A 362 19.82 45.48 -10.77
N ARG A 363 19.34 46.18 -11.81
CA ARG A 363 19.20 45.64 -13.18
C ARG A 363 20.37 46.02 -14.09
N ARG A 364 21.25 46.92 -13.63
CA ARG A 364 22.59 47.16 -14.18
C ARG A 364 23.59 46.24 -13.52
#